data_AF-A0A7X7LUW2-F1
#
_entry.id   AF-A0A7X7LUW2-F1
#
_cell.length_a   1.000
_cell.length_b   1.000
_cell.length_c   1.000
_cell.angle_alpha   90.00
_cell.angle_beta   90.00
_cell.angle_gamma   90.00
#
_symmetry.space_group_name_H-M   'P 1'
#
loop_
_entity.id
_entity.type
_entity.pdbx_description
1 polymer ?
#
loop_
_entity_poly.entity_id
_entity_poly.type
_entity_poly.pdbx_seq_one_letter_code
_entity_poly.pdbx_strand_id
1 'polypeptide(L)' 'APLGGKAYCSDSLEDVVAEVAAQARAGDHVLVMSNGGFGGIHQKLLDALAAR' A
#
# COMPACT_ATOMS: atom_id res chain seq x y z
N ALA A 1 -10.52 -3.77 19.28
CA ALA A 1 -10.22 -2.36 18.90
C ALA A 1 -11.18 -1.91 17.81
N PRO A 2 -11.55 -0.62 17.71
CA PRO A 2 -12.60 -0.11 16.80
C PRO A 2 -12.37 -0.38 15.31
N LEU A 3 -11.13 -0.68 14.88
CA LEU A 3 -10.80 -0.98 13.49
C LEU A 3 -10.77 -2.49 13.15
N GLY A 4 -10.78 -3.39 14.15
CA GLY A 4 -10.67 -4.83 13.91
C GLY A 4 -9.48 -5.18 13.00
N GLY A 5 -9.67 -6.12 12.07
CA GLY A 5 -8.70 -6.49 11.04
C GLY A 5 -8.72 -5.63 9.77
N LYS A 6 -9.30 -4.43 9.82
CA LYS A 6 -9.40 -3.52 8.66
C LYS A 6 -8.20 -2.59 8.50
N ALA A 7 -7.29 -2.60 9.47
CA ALA A 7 -6.11 -1.76 9.48
C ALA A 7 -4.86 -2.63 9.59
N TYR A 8 -3.83 -2.22 8.85
CA TYR A 8 -2.50 -2.79 8.88
C TYR A 8 -1.51 -1.66 9.19
N CYS A 9 -0.51 -1.94 10.03
CA CYS A 9 0.55 -1.00 10.37
C CYS A 9 1.89 -1.72 10.30
N SER A 10 2.88 -1.09 9.70
CA SER A 10 4.27 -1.53 9.69
C SER A 10 5.19 -0.31 9.71
N ASP A 11 6.39 -0.48 10.28
CA ASP A 11 7.48 0.50 10.24
C ASP A 11 8.32 0.39 8.95
N SER A 12 8.02 -0.61 8.10
CA SER A 12 8.66 -0.86 6.81
C SER A 12 7.77 -0.41 5.66
N LEU A 13 8.31 0.44 4.78
CA LEU A 13 7.59 0.88 3.59
C LEU A 13 7.38 -0.29 2.62
N GLU A 14 8.37 -1.16 2.50
CA GLU A 14 8.33 -2.36 1.67
C GLU A 14 7.20 -3.30 2.09
N ASP A 15 6.97 -3.46 3.40
CA ASP A 15 5.88 -4.29 3.91
C ASP A 15 4.52 -3.69 3.60
N VAL A 16 4.38 -2.36 3.70
CA VAL A 16 3.15 -1.65 3.34
C VAL A 16 2.85 -1.83 1.85
N VAL A 17 3.86 -1.72 0.98
CA VAL A 17 3.70 -1.94 -0.47
C VAL A 17 3.26 -3.38 -0.75
N ALA A 18 3.91 -4.37 -0.10
CA ALA A 18 3.56 -5.77 -0.26
C ALA A 18 2.13 -6.07 0.20
N GLU A 19 1.71 -5.52 1.34
CA GLU A 19 0.36 -5.71 1.88
C GLU A 19 -0.70 -5.10 0.96
N VAL A 20 -0.49 -3.87 0.49
CA VAL A 20 -1.41 -3.22 -0.47
C VAL A 20 -1.49 -4.02 -1.76
N ALA A 21 -0.36 -4.47 -2.31
CA ALA A 21 -0.33 -5.27 -3.52
C ALA A 21 -1.05 -6.61 -3.33
N ALA A 22 -0.91 -7.27 -2.17
CA ALA A 22 -1.61 -8.52 -1.88
C ALA A 22 -3.14 -8.33 -1.80
N GLN A 23 -3.61 -7.22 -1.23
CA GLN A 23 -5.04 -6.96 -1.04
C GLN A 23 -5.74 -6.39 -2.29
N ALA A 24 -5.03 -5.63 -3.12
CA ALA A 24 -5.61 -4.92 -4.26
C ALA A 24 -6.22 -5.88 -5.31
N ARG A 25 -7.34 -5.46 -5.89
CA ARG A 25 -8.09 -6.17 -6.94
C ARG A 25 -8.34 -5.24 -8.13
N ALA A 26 -8.64 -5.83 -9.29
CA ALA A 26 -9.04 -5.04 -10.46
C ALA A 26 -10.28 -4.21 -10.14
N GLY A 27 -10.21 -2.90 -10.40
CA GLY A 27 -11.26 -1.93 -10.07
C GLY A 27 -11.06 -1.21 -8.74
N ASP A 28 -10.10 -1.61 -7.91
CA ASP A 28 -9.78 -0.87 -6.68
C ASP A 28 -9.06 0.45 -7.00
N HIS A 29 -9.28 1.44 -6.13
CA HIS A 29 -8.56 2.70 -6.15
C HIS A 29 -7.69 2.82 -4.90
N VAL A 30 -6.38 3.01 -5.09
CA VAL A 30 -5.43 3.18 -3.99
C VAL A 30 -5.16 4.67 -3.79
N LEU A 31 -5.57 5.20 -2.63
CA LEU A 31 -5.28 6.57 -2.22
C LEU A 31 -4.05 6.62 -1.30
N VAL A 32 -3.01 7.31 -1.74
CA VAL A 32 -1.82 7.59 -0.93
C VAL A 32 -1.93 9.02 -0.39
N MET A 33 -1.93 9.18 0.94
CA MET A 33 -1.96 10.50 1.60
C MET A 33 -0.64 10.74 2.35
N SER A 34 0.23 11.58 1.79
CA SER A 34 1.48 12.01 2.41
C SER A 34 1.79 13.45 1.99
N ASN A 35 2.35 14.22 2.91
CA ASN A 35 2.79 15.60 2.63
C ASN A 35 4.24 15.67 2.09
N GLY A 36 4.91 14.51 1.93
CA GLY A 36 6.26 14.41 1.38
C GLY A 36 6.39 13.21 0.42
N GLY A 37 7.62 12.94 -0.04
CA GLY A 37 7.87 11.92 -1.08
C GLY A 37 7.54 10.46 -0.70
N PHE A 38 7.32 10.18 0.60
CA PHE A 38 6.90 8.87 1.12
C PHE A 38 7.74 7.69 0.57
N GLY A 39 9.05 7.88 0.44
CA GLY A 39 9.97 6.88 -0.10
C GLY A 39 9.68 6.42 -1.53
N GLY A 40 9.00 7.24 -2.34
CA GLY A 40 8.63 6.91 -3.72
C GLY A 40 7.52 5.87 -3.83
N ILE A 41 6.65 5.76 -2.82
CA ILE A 41 5.61 4.71 -2.71
C ILE A 41 4.76 4.54 -3.97
N HIS A 42 4.46 5.63 -4.69
CA HIS A 42 3.66 5.57 -5.91
C HIS A 42 4.28 4.65 -6.97
N GLN A 43 5.58 4.78 -7.25
CA GLN A 43 6.27 3.93 -8.22
C GLN A 43 6.39 2.49 -7.68
N LYS A 44 6.75 2.34 -6.40
CA LYS A 44 6.87 1.02 -5.77
C LYS A 44 5.56 0.21 -5.83
N LEU A 45 4.42 0.86 -5.61
CA LEU A 45 3.10 0.23 -5.75
C LEU A 45 2.81 -0.18 -7.19
N LEU A 46 3.09 0.69 -8.16
CA LEU A 46 2.90 0.37 -9.59
C LEU A 46 3.76 -0.82 -10.01
N ASP A 47 5.04 -0.85 -9.61
CA ASP A 47 5.97 -1.94 -9.91
C ASP A 47 5.49 -3.26 -9.27
N ALA A 48 5.08 -3.22 -8.00
CA ALA A 48 4.58 -4.40 -7.30
C ALA A 48 3.26 -4.93 -7.89
N LEU A 49 2.35 -4.05 -8.31
CA LEU A 49 1.08 -4.45 -8.93
C LEU A 49 1.29 -4.99 -10.36
N ALA A 50 2.24 -4.44 -11.11
CA ALA A 50 2.58 -4.92 -12.45
C ALA A 50 3.28 -6.29 -12.44
N ALA A 51 3.94 -6.65 -11.34
CA ALA A 51 4.64 -7.93 -11.17
C ALA A 51 3.77 -9.07 -10.61
N ARG A 52 2.48 -8.83 -10.31
CA ARG A 52 1.51 -9.85 -9.86
C ARG A 52 0.95 -10.66 -11.02
#